data_AF-A0A804LSU2-F1
#
_entry.id   AF-A0A804LSU2-F1
#
_cell.length_a   1.000
_cell.length_b   1.000
_cell.length_c   1.000
_cell.angle_alpha   90.00
_cell.angle_beta   90.00
_cell.angle_gamma   90.00
#
_symmetry.space_group_name_H-M   'P 1'
#
loop_
_entity.id
_entity.type
_entity.pdbx_description
1 polymer ?
#
loop_
_entity_poly.entity_id
_entity_poly.type
_entity_poly.pdbx_seq_one_letter_code
_entity_poly.pdbx_strand_id
1 'polypeptide(L)'
;MSQRDGDLAAGAHPEEGDRHAVRMDGSDDELDQPTSKATEHITAMDVRKGKDMQGIPWNVMPTTRDKYRQSRLQGYANFENVPNSGRLSEKECMPAEKGQLYYEFQHSTRSVKPTIRHFQLRNLVWATTRHDVYLMSNFSVLHWSAMTYKKQEVINLQGHVTPCEKHHRNHYEGFYQTPVSTLAVKHNLLVTGGFHGEIICKFLDRQGVSYCCKTTNDDDGITNSLEIFEKPSGSLHFLASNNDCGLRDFDMEKFRICNHFHFAWPVNVSLQCLLNFQFSI
;
A
#
# COMPACT_ATOMS: atom_id res chain seq x y z
N MET A 1 -28.74 38.07 -61.26
CA MET A 1 -28.02 36.91 -60.69
C MET A 1 -28.57 36.70 -59.28
N SER A 2 -29.73 36.05 -59.18
CA SER A 2 -29.94 34.60 -58.90
C SER A 2 -29.71 34.22 -57.44
N GLN A 3 -30.72 33.53 -56.92
CA GLN A 3 -31.00 33.08 -55.55
C GLN A 3 -30.17 31.85 -55.08
N ARG A 4 -30.19 31.68 -53.74
CA ARG A 4 -30.40 30.46 -52.91
C ARG A 4 -29.25 29.54 -52.46
N ASP A 5 -29.31 29.33 -51.13
CA ASP A 5 -29.19 28.12 -50.28
C ASP A 5 -27.88 27.34 -50.13
N GLY A 6 -27.58 27.03 -48.85
CA GLY A 6 -26.59 26.05 -48.41
C GLY A 6 -26.21 26.16 -46.94
N ASP A 7 -27.14 25.83 -46.03
CA ASP A 7 -26.85 25.43 -44.64
C ASP A 7 -25.78 24.31 -44.61
N LEU A 8 -24.99 24.24 -43.53
CA LEU A 8 -24.73 22.98 -42.79
C LEU A 8 -23.88 23.21 -41.52
N ALA A 9 -24.60 23.10 -40.40
CA ALA A 9 -24.28 22.36 -39.18
C ALA A 9 -23.10 22.77 -38.28
N ALA A 10 -23.50 23.25 -37.10
CA ALA A 10 -22.78 23.11 -35.84
C ALA A 10 -22.47 21.63 -35.53
N GLY A 11 -21.19 21.32 -35.33
CA GLY A 11 -20.74 20.07 -34.73
C GLY A 11 -20.66 20.23 -33.22
N ALA A 12 -21.70 19.77 -32.53
CA ALA A 12 -21.70 19.56 -31.10
C ALA A 12 -20.59 18.55 -30.73
N HIS A 13 -19.71 18.92 -29.80
CA HIS A 13 -18.89 17.95 -29.08
C HIS A 13 -19.81 17.16 -28.15
N PRO A 14 -19.92 15.82 -28.27
CA PRO A 14 -20.60 15.04 -27.25
C PRO A 14 -19.68 14.96 -26.03
N GLU A 15 -20.15 15.52 -24.92
CA GLU A 15 -19.74 15.06 -23.59
C GLU A 15 -20.21 13.61 -23.43
N GLU A 16 -19.35 12.66 -23.76
CA GLU A 16 -19.49 11.30 -23.25
C GLU A 16 -18.70 11.18 -21.96
N GLY A 17 -19.43 11.22 -20.85
CA GLY A 17 -18.92 10.95 -19.53
C GLY A 17 -18.33 9.55 -19.48
N ASP A 18 -17.01 9.48 -19.30
CA ASP A 18 -16.31 8.24 -19.06
C ASP A 18 -16.57 7.78 -17.61
N ARG A 19 -17.79 7.29 -17.37
CA ARG A 19 -18.12 6.49 -16.20
C ARG A 19 -17.80 5.04 -16.48
N HIS A 20 -16.53 4.72 -16.70
CA HIS A 20 -16.03 3.38 -16.47
C HIS A 20 -15.86 3.16 -14.96
N ALA A 21 -17.00 3.08 -14.26
CA ALA A 21 -17.05 2.40 -12.98
C ALA A 21 -16.75 0.93 -13.25
N VAL A 22 -15.47 0.56 -13.17
CA VAL A 22 -15.04 -0.83 -13.14
C VAL A 22 -15.64 -1.43 -11.87
N ARG A 23 -16.80 -2.08 -12.02
CA ARG A 23 -17.30 -3.04 -11.04
C ARG A 23 -16.26 -4.17 -10.99
N MET A 24 -15.33 -4.06 -10.05
CA MET A 24 -14.55 -5.22 -9.62
C MET A 24 -15.49 -6.11 -8.81
N ASP A 25 -16.17 -7.01 -9.51
CA ASP A 25 -16.65 -8.24 -8.89
C ASP A 25 -15.43 -9.11 -8.61
N GLY A 26 -14.74 -8.79 -7.51
CA GLY A 26 -13.74 -9.64 -6.92
C GLY A 26 -14.45 -10.71 -6.11
N SER A 27 -14.97 -11.73 -6.78
CA SER A 27 -15.25 -13.02 -6.12
C SER A 27 -13.89 -13.61 -5.74
N ASP A 28 -13.32 -13.16 -4.62
CA ASP A 28 -12.30 -13.91 -3.90
C ASP A 28 -13.06 -15.12 -3.35
N ASP A 29 -13.19 -16.17 -4.17
CA ASP A 29 -13.68 -17.47 -3.73
C ASP A 29 -12.73 -17.92 -2.62
N GLU A 30 -13.08 -17.60 -1.38
CA GLU A 30 -12.52 -18.18 -0.18
C GLU A 30 -12.78 -19.68 -0.25
N LEU A 31 -11.86 -20.40 -0.88
CA LEU A 31 -11.74 -21.83 -0.71
C LEU A 31 -11.19 -22.08 0.69
N ASP A 32 -12.02 -21.82 1.70
CA ASP A 32 -11.74 -22.03 3.11
C ASP A 32 -11.85 -23.54 3.38
N GLN A 33 -10.85 -24.28 2.89
CA GLN A 33 -10.68 -25.67 3.28
C GLN A 33 -10.11 -25.71 4.70
N PRO A 34 -10.63 -26.60 5.57
CA PRO A 34 -10.17 -26.70 6.95
C PRO A 34 -8.70 -27.13 6.96
N THR A 35 -7.81 -26.16 7.17
CA THR A 35 -6.38 -26.38 7.21
C THR A 35 -6.01 -26.99 8.56
N SER A 36 -5.63 -28.26 8.54
CA SER A 36 -4.88 -28.84 9.66
C SER A 36 -3.68 -27.94 9.97
N LYS A 37 -3.35 -27.73 11.26
CA LYS A 37 -2.24 -26.89 11.76
C LYS A 37 -0.88 -27.11 11.05
N ALA A 38 -0.72 -28.18 10.28
CA ALA A 38 0.45 -28.51 9.47
C ALA A 38 0.59 -27.71 8.14
N THR A 39 -0.31 -26.80 7.79
CA THR A 39 -0.36 -26.17 6.44
C THR A 39 -0.12 -24.66 6.38
N GLU A 40 0.13 -23.99 7.50
CA GLU A 40 0.29 -22.53 7.50
C GLU A 40 1.70 -22.03 7.14
N HIS A 41 2.72 -22.87 7.30
CA HIS A 41 4.12 -22.50 7.14
C HIS A 41 4.83 -23.39 6.11
N ILE A 42 5.69 -22.79 5.29
CA ILE A 42 6.56 -23.48 4.35
C ILE A 42 8.01 -23.27 4.79
N THR A 43 8.71 -24.36 5.10
CA THR A 43 10.12 -24.33 5.51
C THR A 43 11.07 -24.53 4.33
N ALA A 44 12.34 -24.17 4.48
CA ALA A 44 13.38 -24.51 3.49
C ALA A 44 13.43 -26.01 3.18
N MET A 45 13.21 -26.88 4.18
CA MET A 45 13.16 -28.33 3.98
C MET A 45 11.96 -28.77 3.12
N ASP A 46 10.80 -28.15 3.31
CA ASP A 46 9.61 -28.42 2.50
C ASP A 46 9.86 -28.07 1.03
N VAL A 47 10.49 -26.93 0.76
CA VAL A 47 10.84 -26.51 -0.61
C VAL A 47 11.86 -27.46 -1.22
N ARG A 48 12.88 -27.89 -0.48
CA ARG A 48 13.84 -28.92 -0.94
C ARG A 48 13.18 -30.26 -1.24
N LYS A 49 12.05 -30.58 -0.58
CA LYS A 49 11.22 -31.76 -0.87
C LYS A 49 10.24 -31.56 -2.04
N GLY A 50 10.28 -30.40 -2.71
CA GLY A 50 9.45 -30.12 -3.88
C GLY A 50 8.12 -29.41 -3.59
N LYS A 51 7.87 -28.94 -2.35
CA LYS A 51 6.72 -28.05 -2.09
C LYS A 51 6.98 -26.66 -2.67
N ASP A 52 5.93 -26.00 -3.15
CA ASP A 52 6.03 -24.61 -3.62
C ASP A 52 6.30 -23.64 -2.46
N MET A 53 7.20 -22.68 -2.66
CA MET A 53 7.61 -21.70 -1.65
C MET A 53 6.48 -20.77 -1.18
N GLN A 54 5.43 -20.59 -1.97
CA GLN A 54 4.23 -19.83 -1.61
C GLN A 54 3.13 -20.75 -1.04
N GLY A 55 3.39 -22.06 -0.94
CA GLY A 55 2.44 -23.06 -0.45
C GLY A 55 1.31 -23.37 -1.43
N ILE A 56 1.48 -23.02 -2.71
CA ILE A 56 0.49 -23.31 -3.76
C ILE A 56 0.49 -24.81 -4.06
N PRO A 57 -0.66 -25.51 -3.95
CA PRO A 57 -0.71 -26.97 -4.08
C PRO A 57 -0.84 -27.37 -5.56
N TRP A 58 0.20 -27.14 -6.36
CA TRP A 58 0.21 -27.43 -7.81
C TRP A 58 -0.12 -28.88 -8.17
N ASN A 59 0.10 -29.83 -7.26
CA ASN A 59 -0.16 -31.26 -7.45
C ASN A 59 -1.65 -31.62 -7.50
N VAL A 60 -2.53 -30.79 -6.94
CA VAL A 60 -3.99 -31.00 -6.97
C VAL A 60 -4.71 -30.01 -7.89
N MET A 61 -3.98 -29.09 -8.51
CA MET A 61 -4.56 -28.11 -9.42
C MET A 61 -4.63 -28.65 -10.85
N PRO A 62 -5.57 -28.15 -11.69
CA PRO A 62 -5.71 -28.57 -13.09
C PRO A 62 -4.51 -28.21 -13.99
N THR A 63 -3.58 -27.38 -13.51
CA THR A 63 -2.43 -26.89 -14.26
C THR A 63 -1.16 -27.00 -13.44
N THR A 64 -0.02 -27.04 -14.12
CA THR A 64 1.30 -27.01 -13.47
C THR A 64 1.78 -25.56 -13.32
N ARG A 65 2.71 -25.34 -12.40
CA ARG A 65 3.36 -24.04 -12.19
C ARG A 65 3.91 -23.44 -13.49
N ASP A 66 4.57 -24.26 -14.30
CA ASP A 66 5.21 -23.81 -15.54
C ASP A 66 4.18 -23.44 -16.61
N LYS A 67 3.12 -24.26 -16.77
CA LYS A 67 2.00 -23.95 -17.69
C LYS A 67 1.30 -22.66 -17.29
N TYR A 68 1.00 -22.49 -16.00
CA TYR A 68 0.39 -21.26 -15.49
C TYR A 68 1.28 -20.04 -15.77
N ARG A 69 2.59 -20.14 -15.51
CA ARG A 69 3.54 -19.06 -15.78
C ARG A 69 3.61 -18.69 -17.27
N GLN A 70 3.62 -19.68 -18.16
CA GLN A 70 3.62 -19.44 -19.61
C GLN A 70 2.35 -18.71 -20.05
N SER A 71 1.17 -19.18 -19.63
CA SER A 71 -0.10 -18.53 -19.93
C SER A 71 -0.16 -17.10 -19.40
N ARG A 72 0.36 -16.86 -18.19
CA ARG A 72 0.46 -15.51 -17.61
C ARG A 72 1.33 -14.58 -18.46
N LEU A 73 2.50 -15.04 -18.90
CA LEU A 73 3.42 -14.25 -19.73
C LEU A 73 2.86 -13.93 -21.13
N GLN A 74 1.99 -14.79 -21.66
CA GLN A 74 1.36 -14.59 -22.98
C GLN A 74 0.14 -13.67 -22.91
N GLY A 75 -0.69 -13.82 -21.86
CA GLY A 75 -2.00 -13.19 -21.80
C GLY A 75 -2.10 -11.97 -20.88
N TYR A 76 -1.15 -11.75 -19.97
CA TYR A 76 -1.23 -10.64 -19.03
C TYR A 76 -0.53 -9.39 -19.54
N ALA A 77 -1.29 -8.30 -19.66
CA ALA A 77 -0.76 -6.96 -19.86
C ALA A 77 -0.75 -6.20 -18.52
N ASN A 78 0.38 -5.59 -18.18
CA ASN A 78 0.45 -4.69 -17.02
C ASN A 78 -0.34 -3.42 -17.31
N PHE A 79 -0.99 -2.88 -16.28
CA PHE A 79 -1.44 -1.50 -16.31
C PHE A 79 -0.22 -0.58 -16.20
N GLU A 80 -0.07 0.36 -17.12
CA GLU A 80 1.06 1.29 -17.15
C GLU A 80 0.55 2.73 -17.31
N ASN A 81 0.94 3.63 -16.39
CA ASN A 81 0.68 5.07 -16.55
C ASN A 81 1.56 5.68 -17.65
N VAL A 82 2.77 5.14 -17.82
CA VAL A 82 3.71 5.52 -18.87
C VAL A 82 3.85 4.34 -19.83
N PRO A 83 3.42 4.48 -21.10
CA PRO A 83 3.44 3.39 -22.06
C PRO A 83 4.84 2.75 -22.21
N ASN A 84 4.88 1.42 -22.16
CA ASN A 84 6.09 0.58 -22.25
C ASN A 84 7.09 0.74 -21.10
N SER A 85 6.73 1.39 -19.99
CA SER A 85 7.64 1.62 -18.87
C SER A 85 8.25 0.33 -18.31
N GLY A 86 7.49 -0.76 -18.19
CA GLY A 86 8.03 -2.04 -17.74
C GLY A 86 9.09 -2.62 -18.70
N ARG A 87 8.81 -2.58 -20.01
CA ARG A 87 9.70 -3.09 -21.05
C ARG A 87 10.98 -2.26 -21.22
N LEU A 88 10.89 -0.96 -20.98
CA LEU A 88 12.05 -0.07 -21.03
C LEU A 88 12.95 -0.32 -19.82
N SER A 89 12.39 -0.39 -18.60
CA SER A 89 13.15 -0.68 -17.38
C SER A 89 13.82 -2.05 -17.41
N GLU A 90 13.18 -3.07 -17.97
CA GLU A 90 13.77 -4.41 -18.09
C GLU A 90 15.12 -4.41 -18.84
N LYS A 91 15.29 -3.53 -19.82
CA LYS A 91 16.54 -3.41 -20.59
C LYS A 91 17.69 -2.82 -19.76
N GLU A 92 17.37 -2.08 -18.70
CA GLU A 92 18.34 -1.45 -17.80
C GLU A 92 18.66 -2.32 -16.58
N CYS A 93 17.84 -3.34 -16.29
CA CYS A 93 18.07 -4.24 -15.17
C CYS A 93 19.29 -5.14 -15.41
N MET A 94 20.24 -5.12 -14.46
CA MET A 94 21.34 -6.08 -14.46
C MET A 94 20.81 -7.49 -14.13
N PRO A 95 21.16 -8.52 -14.93
CA PRO A 95 20.84 -9.90 -14.60
C PRO A 95 21.48 -10.30 -13.26
N ALA A 96 20.69 -10.88 -12.36
CA ALA A 96 21.20 -11.41 -11.10
C ALA A 96 21.77 -12.82 -11.29
N GLU A 97 22.96 -13.08 -10.75
CA GLU A 97 23.53 -14.42 -10.68
C GLU A 97 22.73 -15.29 -9.71
N LYS A 98 22.34 -16.48 -10.16
CA LYS A 98 21.63 -17.47 -9.33
C LYS A 98 22.62 -18.30 -8.50
N GLY A 99 22.15 -18.86 -7.39
CA GLY A 99 22.94 -19.77 -6.55
C GLY A 99 23.66 -19.10 -5.38
N GLN A 100 23.46 -17.79 -5.19
CA GLN A 100 23.97 -17.07 -4.03
C GLN A 100 23.17 -17.42 -2.76
N LEU A 101 23.87 -17.60 -1.64
CA LEU A 101 23.28 -18.01 -0.35
C LEU A 101 22.40 -16.92 0.28
N TYR A 102 22.67 -15.64 0.00
CA TYR A 102 22.00 -14.53 0.67
C TYR A 102 20.48 -14.46 0.41
N TYR A 103 20.04 -14.92 -0.75
CA TYR A 103 18.64 -14.96 -1.16
C TYR A 103 18.05 -16.37 -1.14
N GLU A 104 18.67 -17.31 -0.41
CA GLU A 104 18.11 -18.66 -0.25
C GLU A 104 16.78 -18.59 0.52
N PHE A 105 15.80 -19.36 0.05
CA PHE A 105 14.51 -19.44 0.70
C PHE A 105 14.65 -20.04 2.11
N GLN A 106 14.23 -19.29 3.12
CA GLN A 106 14.26 -19.75 4.51
C GLN A 106 12.89 -20.22 4.98
N HIS A 107 11.87 -19.37 4.81
CA HIS A 107 10.55 -19.58 5.39
C HIS A 107 9.49 -18.70 4.72
N SER A 108 8.26 -19.19 4.65
CA SER A 108 7.06 -18.43 4.28
C SER A 108 5.91 -18.79 5.21
N THR A 109 5.06 -17.83 5.56
CA THR A 109 3.84 -18.04 6.34
C THR A 109 2.62 -17.57 5.57
N ARG A 110 1.52 -18.31 5.74
CA ARG A 110 0.18 -17.97 5.25
C ARG A 110 -0.76 -17.59 6.40
N SER A 111 -0.28 -17.60 7.65
CA SER A 111 -1.05 -17.27 8.87
C SER A 111 -1.42 -15.79 8.95
N VAL A 112 -0.75 -14.95 8.15
CA VAL A 112 -1.01 -13.52 7.98
C VAL A 112 -1.05 -13.21 6.49
N LYS A 113 -2.19 -12.70 6.00
CA LYS A 113 -2.40 -12.31 4.59
C LYS A 113 -2.76 -10.83 4.57
N PRO A 114 -1.97 -9.97 3.90
CA PRO A 114 -2.38 -8.58 3.76
C PRO A 114 -3.59 -8.47 2.84
N THR A 115 -4.55 -7.61 3.20
CA THR A 115 -5.71 -7.30 2.36
C THR A 115 -5.41 -6.06 1.55
N ILE A 116 -5.35 -6.23 0.22
CA ILE A 116 -5.02 -5.16 -0.72
C ILE A 116 -6.29 -4.83 -1.51
N ARG A 117 -6.82 -3.63 -1.31
CA ARG A 117 -8.08 -3.19 -1.97
C ARG A 117 -7.86 -2.36 -3.22
N HIS A 118 -6.77 -1.60 -3.27
CA HIS A 118 -6.46 -0.78 -4.45
C HIS A 118 -5.58 -1.58 -5.42
N PHE A 119 -5.75 -1.41 -6.73
CA PHE A 119 -4.97 -2.15 -7.72
C PHE A 119 -3.53 -1.66 -7.90
N GLN A 120 -3.20 -0.44 -7.46
CA GLN A 120 -1.83 0.13 -7.53
C GLN A 120 -1.14 0.31 -6.17
N LEU A 121 -1.88 0.53 -5.09
CA LEU A 121 -1.28 0.91 -3.81
C LEU A 121 -0.96 -0.36 -3.01
N ARG A 122 0.31 -0.50 -2.62
CA ARG A 122 0.89 -1.75 -2.07
C ARG A 122 1.67 -1.57 -0.78
N ASN A 123 1.77 -0.35 -0.25
CA ASN A 123 2.51 -0.05 0.97
C ASN A 123 1.68 -0.45 2.21
N LEU A 124 1.34 -1.73 2.32
CA LEU A 124 0.48 -2.32 3.36
C LEU A 124 1.20 -3.41 4.15
N VAL A 125 2.52 -3.53 3.97
CA VAL A 125 3.43 -4.40 4.71
C VAL A 125 4.68 -3.59 5.01
N TRP A 126 5.11 -3.56 6.27
CA TRP A 126 6.21 -2.72 6.73
C TRP A 126 7.05 -3.45 7.77
N ALA A 127 8.33 -3.66 7.46
CA ALA A 127 9.27 -4.27 8.39
C ALA A 127 10.00 -3.19 9.21
N THR A 128 9.93 -3.26 10.54
CA THR A 128 10.66 -2.33 11.42
C THR A 128 12.00 -2.90 11.88
N THR A 129 12.11 -4.23 11.89
CA THR A 129 13.35 -4.97 12.19
C THR A 129 13.44 -6.18 11.27
N ARG A 130 14.49 -7.00 11.42
CA ARG A 130 14.62 -8.28 10.72
C ARG A 130 13.53 -9.30 11.08
N HIS A 131 12.82 -9.08 12.18
CA HIS A 131 11.89 -10.05 12.73
C HIS A 131 10.47 -9.50 12.91
N ASP A 132 10.29 -8.19 12.83
CA ASP A 132 9.03 -7.52 13.11
C ASP A 132 8.43 -6.93 11.84
N VAL A 133 7.25 -7.44 11.47
CA VAL A 133 6.52 -7.02 10.27
C VAL A 133 5.13 -6.56 10.69
N TYR A 134 4.74 -5.38 10.24
CA TYR A 134 3.39 -4.84 10.39
C TYR A 134 2.67 -4.96 9.05
N LEU A 135 1.42 -5.38 9.06
CA LEU A 135 0.65 -5.53 7.83
C LEU A 135 -0.82 -5.23 8.03
N MET A 136 -1.45 -4.68 7.00
CA MET A 136 -2.89 -4.47 6.98
C MET A 136 -3.61 -5.76 6.56
N SER A 137 -4.43 -6.32 7.44
CA SER A 137 -5.28 -7.49 7.17
C SER A 137 -6.73 -7.12 7.47
N ASN A 138 -7.56 -7.11 6.43
CA ASN A 138 -8.95 -6.64 6.44
C ASN A 138 -9.10 -5.21 6.94
N PHE A 139 -9.51 -5.02 8.20
CA PHE A 139 -9.60 -3.73 8.87
C PHE A 139 -8.65 -3.62 10.05
N SER A 140 -7.69 -4.54 10.20
CA SER A 140 -6.77 -4.55 11.33
C SER A 140 -5.33 -4.42 10.87
N VAL A 141 -4.55 -3.58 11.55
CA VAL A 141 -3.09 -3.66 11.43
C VAL A 141 -2.59 -4.70 12.41
N LEU A 142 -1.93 -5.72 11.87
CA LEU A 142 -1.33 -6.81 12.63
C LEU A 142 0.17 -6.56 12.74
N HIS A 143 0.75 -6.87 13.90
CA HIS A 143 2.17 -7.13 14.06
C HIS A 143 2.38 -8.64 13.99
N TRP A 144 3.36 -9.07 13.19
CA TRP A 144 3.80 -10.46 13.09
C TRP A 144 5.29 -10.54 13.37
N SER A 145 5.65 -11.49 14.24
CA SER A 145 7.03 -11.76 14.61
C SER A 145 7.53 -13.01 13.90
N ALA A 146 8.49 -12.87 12.99
CA ALA A 146 9.16 -13.98 12.31
C ALA A 146 9.97 -14.87 13.26
N MET A 147 10.34 -14.35 14.44
CA MET A 147 11.09 -15.08 15.46
C MET A 147 10.19 -15.97 16.33
N THR A 148 9.03 -15.46 16.74
CA THR A 148 8.12 -16.17 17.64
C THR A 148 6.95 -16.84 16.91
N TYR A 149 6.75 -16.54 15.63
CA TYR A 149 5.62 -16.95 14.79
C TYR A 149 4.26 -16.51 15.36
N LYS A 150 4.24 -15.48 16.22
CA LYS A 150 3.02 -14.92 16.79
C LYS A 150 2.57 -13.70 16.01
N LYS A 151 1.25 -13.56 15.90
CA LYS A 151 0.60 -12.33 15.44
C LYS A 151 -0.14 -11.66 16.59
N GLN A 152 -0.15 -10.34 16.59
CA GLN A 152 -0.88 -9.50 17.53
C GLN A 152 -1.62 -8.41 16.75
N GLU A 153 -2.87 -8.15 17.11
CA GLU A 153 -3.60 -7.00 16.59
C GLU A 153 -3.08 -5.72 17.27
N VAL A 154 -2.65 -4.75 16.46
CA VAL A 154 -2.09 -3.46 16.93
C VAL A 154 -3.17 -2.39 16.98
N ILE A 155 -4.01 -2.36 15.96
CA ILE A 155 -5.19 -1.51 15.88
C ILE A 155 -6.27 -2.18 15.02
N ASN A 156 -7.51 -2.06 15.46
CA ASN A 156 -8.70 -2.51 14.75
C ASN A 156 -9.47 -1.27 14.24
N LEU A 157 -9.63 -1.19 12.93
CA LEU A 157 -10.30 -0.10 12.21
C LEU A 157 -11.70 -0.48 11.69
N GLN A 158 -12.22 -1.66 12.08
CA GLN A 158 -13.56 -2.12 11.70
C GLN A 158 -14.64 -1.31 12.41
N GLY A 159 -14.40 -0.98 13.68
CA GLY A 159 -15.33 -0.24 14.54
C GLY A 159 -15.16 1.26 14.43
N HIS A 160 -15.69 1.96 15.44
CA HIS A 160 -15.47 3.39 15.60
C HIS A 160 -14.07 3.66 16.14
N VAL A 161 -13.29 4.46 15.43
CA VAL A 161 -11.92 4.82 15.80
C VAL A 161 -11.86 6.30 16.10
N THR A 162 -11.62 6.65 17.37
CA THR A 162 -11.47 8.04 17.83
C THR A 162 -10.12 8.23 18.52
N PRO A 163 -9.56 9.46 18.51
CA PRO A 163 -8.31 9.73 19.20
C PRO A 163 -8.55 9.73 20.72
N CYS A 164 -7.67 9.07 21.47
CA CYS A 164 -7.70 9.00 22.92
C CYS A 164 -6.97 10.19 23.59
N GLU A 165 -6.12 10.89 22.84
CA GLU A 165 -5.39 12.07 23.29
C GLU A 165 -6.06 13.36 22.78
N LYS A 166 -5.88 14.47 23.50
CA LYS A 166 -6.47 15.78 23.13
C LYS A 166 -5.44 16.64 22.41
N HIS A 167 -5.62 16.79 21.10
CA HIS A 167 -4.83 17.67 20.23
C HIS A 167 -5.76 18.60 19.45
N HIS A 168 -5.35 19.84 19.19
CA HIS A 168 -6.24 20.84 18.56
C HIS A 168 -6.80 20.35 17.21
N ARG A 169 -5.96 19.72 16.39
CA ARG A 169 -6.32 19.28 15.03
C ARG A 169 -6.81 17.83 14.94
N ASN A 170 -7.25 17.25 16.06
CA ASN A 170 -7.87 15.94 16.05
C ASN A 170 -9.25 15.98 15.39
N HIS A 171 -9.56 14.95 14.62
CA HIS A 171 -10.90 14.66 14.17
C HIS A 171 -11.63 13.82 15.23
N TYR A 172 -12.25 14.50 16.19
CA TYR A 172 -12.88 13.86 17.36
C TYR A 172 -14.12 13.03 17.03
N GLU A 173 -14.79 13.31 15.90
CA GLU A 173 -15.87 12.46 15.39
C GLU A 173 -15.36 11.06 15.03
N GLY A 174 -14.06 10.92 14.76
CA GLY A 174 -13.43 9.65 14.43
C GLY A 174 -13.82 9.11 13.07
N PHE A 175 -13.47 7.85 12.83
CA PHE A 175 -13.74 7.16 11.57
C PHE A 175 -14.37 5.79 11.80
N TYR A 176 -15.03 5.26 10.78
CA TYR A 176 -15.61 3.92 10.77
C TYR A 176 -15.12 3.18 9.53
N GLN A 177 -14.71 1.92 9.70
CA GLN A 177 -14.38 1.04 8.58
C GLN A 177 -13.45 1.70 7.56
N THR A 178 -12.40 2.38 8.03
CA THR A 178 -11.50 3.13 7.16
C THR A 178 -10.84 2.19 6.14
N PRO A 179 -11.07 2.37 4.83
CA PRO A 179 -10.38 1.59 3.81
C PRO A 179 -8.93 2.08 3.72
N VAL A 180 -8.00 1.35 4.33
CA VAL A 180 -6.59 1.71 4.35
C VAL A 180 -5.94 1.44 2.99
N SER A 181 -5.30 2.46 2.41
CA SER A 181 -4.52 2.40 1.16
C SER A 181 -3.02 2.24 1.40
N THR A 182 -2.51 2.75 2.52
CA THR A 182 -1.08 2.72 2.85
C THR A 182 -0.89 2.72 4.37
N LEU A 183 0.23 2.17 4.83
CA LEU A 183 0.70 2.25 6.21
C LEU A 183 2.21 2.48 6.24
N ALA A 184 2.68 3.09 7.32
CA ALA A 184 4.10 3.18 7.65
C ALA A 184 4.31 2.94 9.15
N VAL A 185 5.40 2.26 9.51
CA VAL A 185 5.76 2.01 10.92
C VAL A 185 7.23 2.29 11.16
N LYS A 186 7.55 3.26 12.00
CA LYS A 186 8.95 3.60 12.32
C LYS A 186 9.00 4.45 13.58
N HIS A 187 10.12 4.38 14.30
CA HIS A 187 10.34 5.21 15.50
C HIS A 187 9.16 5.17 16.48
N ASN A 188 8.66 3.96 16.77
CA ASN A 188 7.51 3.74 17.66
C ASN A 188 6.16 4.35 17.20
N LEU A 189 6.08 4.85 15.97
CA LEU A 189 4.87 5.40 15.37
C LEU A 189 4.34 4.49 14.25
N LEU A 190 3.06 4.15 14.32
CA LEU A 190 2.26 3.58 13.24
C LEU A 190 1.38 4.69 12.66
N VAL A 191 1.41 4.86 11.34
CA VAL A 191 0.50 5.74 10.61
C VAL A 191 -0.21 4.95 9.52
N THR A 192 -1.52 5.09 9.42
CA THR A 192 -2.32 4.55 8.31
C THR A 192 -2.96 5.68 7.52
N GLY A 193 -2.99 5.54 6.19
CA GLY A 193 -3.65 6.43 5.26
C GLY A 193 -4.84 5.75 4.60
N GLY A 194 -5.97 6.44 4.50
CA GLY A 194 -7.22 5.94 3.92
C GLY A 194 -7.51 6.47 2.51
N PHE A 195 -8.57 5.93 1.90
CA PHE A 195 -9.00 6.28 0.54
C PHE A 195 -9.64 7.68 0.45
N HIS A 196 -10.10 8.25 1.56
CA HIS A 196 -10.75 9.56 1.60
C HIS A 196 -9.94 10.57 2.41
N GLY A 197 -8.60 10.46 2.34
CA GLY A 197 -7.68 11.36 3.03
C GLY A 197 -7.61 11.16 4.55
N GLU A 198 -8.12 10.05 5.08
CA GLU A 198 -8.00 9.75 6.51
C GLU A 198 -6.55 9.47 6.89
N ILE A 199 -6.13 10.02 8.02
CA ILE A 199 -4.85 9.72 8.66
C ILE A 199 -5.15 9.30 10.09
N ILE A 200 -4.62 8.15 10.49
CA ILE A 200 -4.74 7.61 11.85
C ILE A 200 -3.33 7.26 12.34
N CYS A 201 -2.95 7.88 13.45
CA CYS A 201 -1.64 7.76 14.07
C CYS A 201 -1.77 7.07 15.43
N LYS A 202 -0.91 6.07 15.65
CA LYS A 202 -0.81 5.35 16.91
C LYS A 202 0.65 5.22 17.31
N PHE A 203 0.99 5.74 18.50
CA PHE A 203 2.24 5.34 19.14
C PHE A 203 2.08 3.91 19.68
N LEU A 204 3.06 3.04 19.40
CA LEU A 204 2.96 1.60 19.68
C LEU A 204 3.06 1.29 21.18
N ASP A 205 3.73 2.15 21.95
CA ASP A 205 3.86 2.09 23.41
C ASP A 205 2.68 2.73 24.16
N ARG A 206 1.73 3.36 23.46
CA ARG A 206 0.55 4.00 24.05
C ARG A 206 -0.71 3.18 23.82
N GLN A 207 -1.70 3.34 24.69
CA GLN A 207 -3.02 2.75 24.48
C GLN A 207 -3.84 3.61 23.50
N GLY A 208 -4.60 2.95 22.61
CA GLY A 208 -5.52 3.62 21.69
C GLY A 208 -4.83 4.38 20.54
N VAL A 209 -5.60 5.24 19.88
CA VAL A 209 -5.14 6.15 18.82
C VAL A 209 -4.66 7.45 19.42
N SER A 210 -3.49 7.92 19.02
CA SER A 210 -2.93 9.17 19.53
C SER A 210 -3.45 10.38 18.77
N TYR A 211 -3.60 10.25 17.45
CA TYR A 211 -4.04 11.35 16.60
C TYR A 211 -4.77 10.82 15.37
N CYS A 212 -5.79 11.54 14.91
CA CYS A 212 -6.35 11.28 13.59
C CYS A 212 -6.89 12.57 12.97
N CYS A 213 -6.88 12.65 11.65
CA CYS A 213 -7.40 13.78 10.90
C CYS A 213 -7.83 13.39 9.50
N LYS A 214 -8.58 14.27 8.84
CA LYS A 214 -8.83 14.22 7.39
C LYS A 214 -7.94 15.26 6.71
N THR A 215 -7.12 14.85 5.75
CA THR A 215 -6.12 15.74 5.11
C THR A 215 -6.69 16.59 3.99
N THR A 216 -7.83 16.18 3.46
CA THR A 216 -8.53 16.80 2.33
C THR A 216 -10.02 16.50 2.38
N ASN A 217 -10.80 17.36 1.75
CA ASN A 217 -12.23 17.16 1.56
C ASN A 217 -12.56 16.59 0.17
N ASP A 218 -11.54 16.32 -0.64
CA ASP A 218 -11.69 15.62 -1.91
C ASP A 218 -12.07 14.16 -1.64
N ASP A 219 -13.18 13.72 -2.22
CA ASP A 219 -13.66 12.34 -2.09
C ASP A 219 -12.69 11.33 -2.75
N ASP A 220 -11.90 11.79 -3.73
CA ASP A 220 -10.83 11.04 -4.39
C ASP A 220 -9.44 11.33 -3.79
N GLY A 221 -9.40 11.95 -2.60
CA GLY A 221 -8.21 12.38 -1.87
C GLY A 221 -7.37 11.26 -1.24
N ILE A 222 -7.29 10.10 -1.88
CA ILE A 222 -6.60 8.89 -1.40
C ILE A 222 -5.21 9.23 -0.87
N THR A 223 -4.88 8.73 0.31
CA THR A 223 -3.50 8.79 0.81
C THR A 223 -2.68 7.71 0.11
N ASN A 224 -1.80 8.12 -0.80
CA ASN A 224 -1.06 7.21 -1.68
C ASN A 224 0.16 6.60 -1.00
N SER A 225 0.87 7.39 -0.20
CA SER A 225 2.12 6.98 0.44
C SER A 225 2.34 7.73 1.75
N LEU A 226 2.95 7.03 2.70
CA LEU A 226 3.41 7.55 3.98
C LEU A 226 4.90 7.27 4.13
N GLU A 227 5.66 8.24 4.64
CA GLU A 227 7.06 8.05 5.01
C GLU A 227 7.32 8.71 6.37
N ILE A 228 7.77 7.93 7.35
CA ILE A 228 8.09 8.41 8.70
C ILE A 228 9.59 8.71 8.78
N PHE A 229 9.92 9.89 9.29
CA PHE A 229 11.31 10.34 9.40
C PHE A 229 11.52 11.22 10.63
N GLU A 230 12.77 11.34 11.05
CA GLU A 230 13.18 12.30 12.07
C GLU A 230 13.94 13.43 11.39
N LYS A 231 13.67 14.67 11.78
CA LYS A 231 14.47 15.82 11.36
C LYS A 231 15.79 15.85 12.12
N PRO A 232 16.83 16.57 11.65
CA PRO A 232 18.07 16.75 12.40
C PRO A 232 17.88 17.34 13.81
N SER A 233 16.76 18.03 14.06
CA SER A 233 16.34 18.50 15.38
C SER A 233 15.90 17.39 16.34
N GLY A 234 15.78 16.14 15.87
CA GLY A 234 15.20 15.01 16.61
C GLY A 234 13.68 14.98 16.61
N SER A 235 13.00 15.95 15.99
CA SER A 235 11.53 15.94 15.93
C SER A 235 11.04 14.85 14.99
N LEU A 236 10.04 14.10 15.43
CA LEU A 236 9.40 13.05 14.64
C LEU A 236 8.37 13.63 13.69
N HIS A 237 8.46 13.24 12.42
CA HIS A 237 7.60 13.71 11.35
C HIS A 237 7.13 12.54 10.47
N PHE A 238 6.08 12.79 9.68
CA PHE A 238 5.80 11.96 8.52
C PHE A 238 5.33 12.79 7.33
N LEU A 239 5.65 12.31 6.13
CA LEU A 239 5.09 12.82 4.88
C LEU A 239 3.86 12.01 4.51
N ALA A 240 2.79 12.68 4.10
CA ALA A 240 1.64 12.07 3.44
C ALA A 240 1.51 12.62 2.03
N SER A 241 1.64 11.72 1.05
CA SER A 241 1.33 12.01 -0.35
C SER A 241 -0.12 11.64 -0.61
N ASN A 242 -0.88 12.56 -1.21
CA ASN A 242 -2.29 12.36 -1.52
C ASN A 242 -2.55 12.51 -3.02
N ASN A 243 -3.67 11.92 -3.44
CA ASN A 243 -4.13 11.97 -4.81
C ASN A 243 -4.63 13.37 -5.21
N ASP A 244 -4.91 14.24 -4.25
CA ASP A 244 -5.30 15.65 -4.44
C ASP A 244 -4.14 16.58 -4.82
N CYS A 245 -3.07 16.03 -5.40
CA CYS A 245 -1.83 16.73 -5.74
C CYS A 245 -1.06 17.33 -4.55
N GLY A 246 -1.44 16.99 -3.31
CA GLY A 246 -0.80 17.50 -2.10
C GLY A 246 0.24 16.56 -1.48
N LEU A 247 1.34 17.14 -1.00
CA LEU A 247 2.30 16.51 -0.09
C LEU A 247 2.31 17.28 1.22
N ARG A 248 2.05 16.59 2.33
CA ARG A 248 1.87 17.20 3.66
C ARG A 248 2.94 16.68 4.62
N ASP A 249 3.64 17.59 5.28
CA ASP A 249 4.60 17.30 6.35
C ASP A 249 3.89 17.49 7.71
N PHE A 250 3.74 16.39 8.45
CA PHE A 250 3.14 16.37 9.79
C PHE A 250 4.22 16.39 10.85
N ASP A 251 4.09 17.31 11.80
CA ASP A 251 4.89 17.39 13.02
C ASP A 251 4.17 16.62 14.13
N MET A 252 4.78 15.53 14.61
CA MET A 252 4.19 14.65 15.61
C MET A 252 4.43 15.09 17.05
N GLU A 253 5.27 16.11 17.29
CA GLU A 253 5.37 16.76 18.59
C GLU A 253 4.19 17.73 18.79
N LYS A 254 3.77 18.39 17.70
CA LYS A 254 2.70 19.40 17.71
C LYS A 254 1.37 18.91 17.16
N PHE A 255 1.32 17.68 16.66
CA PHE A 255 0.14 17.03 16.06
C PHE A 255 -0.57 17.92 15.03
N ARG A 256 0.21 18.44 14.07
CA ARG A 256 -0.29 19.34 13.03
C ARG A 256 0.50 19.25 11.74
N ILE A 257 -0.14 19.64 10.64
CA ILE A 257 0.55 19.90 9.38
C ILE A 257 1.42 21.15 9.55
N CYS A 258 2.72 21.02 9.27
CA CYS A 258 3.67 22.12 9.28
C CYS A 258 3.98 22.64 7.87
N ASN A 259 3.95 21.78 6.85
CA ASN A 259 4.09 22.20 5.46
C ASN A 259 3.05 21.50 4.56
N HIS A 260 2.63 22.20 3.52
CA HIS A 260 1.76 21.66 2.48
C HIS A 260 2.27 22.12 1.11
N PHE A 261 2.80 21.18 0.35
CA PHE A 261 3.29 21.40 -1.01
C PHE A 261 2.23 20.91 -1.99
N HIS A 262 1.93 21.72 -3.00
CA HIS A 262 1.05 21.32 -4.10
C HIS A 262 1.87 21.11 -5.35
N PHE A 263 1.51 20.07 -6.09
CA PHE A 263 2.07 19.74 -7.39
C PHE A 263 1.00 19.89 -8.47
N ALA A 264 1.40 19.84 -9.74
CA ALA A 264 0.46 19.86 -10.86
C ALA A 264 -0.17 18.48 -11.13
N TRP A 265 0.20 17.46 -10.34
CA TRP A 265 -0.26 16.08 -10.50
C TRP A 265 -0.35 15.36 -9.14
N PRO A 266 -1.13 14.27 -9.05
CA PRO A 266 -1.20 13.41 -7.88
C PRO A 266 0.16 12.86 -7.46
N VAL A 267 0.48 12.94 -6.17
CA VAL A 267 1.76 12.42 -5.65
C VAL A 267 1.57 10.97 -5.23
N ASN A 268 2.21 10.03 -5.93
CA ASN A 268 2.04 8.59 -5.65
C ASN A 268 2.97 8.08 -4.54
N VAL A 269 4.20 8.58 -4.49
CA VAL A 269 5.22 8.19 -3.51
C VAL A 269 6.06 9.41 -3.13
N SER A 270 6.35 9.53 -1.84
CA SER A 270 7.32 10.48 -1.30
C SER A 270 8.30 9.74 -0.41
N LEU A 271 9.60 10.02 -0.58
CA LEU A 271 10.66 9.48 0.26
C LEU A 271 11.52 10.62 0.77
N GLN A 272 11.83 10.62 2.07
CA GLN A 272 12.77 11.55 2.66
C GLN A 272 14.17 10.94 2.63
N CYS A 273 15.04 11.45 1.75
CA CYS A 273 16.45 11.07 1.71
C CYS A 273 17.31 12.15 2.37
N LEU A 274 18.12 11.77 3.35
CA LEU A 274 19.23 12.62 3.81
C LEU A 274 20.38 12.47 2.81
N LEU A 275 20.53 13.46 1.92
CA LEU A 275 21.72 13.57 1.09
C LEU A 275 22.86 14.09 1.96
N ASN A 276 23.70 13.18 2.44
CA ASN A 276 24.99 13.56 3.02
C ASN A 276 25.90 14.04 1.88
N PHE A 277 25.86 15.34 1.57
CA PHE A 277 26.90 15.97 0.78
C PHE A 277 28.18 16.02 1.63
N GLN A 278 29.03 15.01 1.50
CA GLN A 278 30.44 15.17 1.87
C GLN A 278 31.08 16.09 0.83
N PHE A 279 31.10 17.39 1.11
CA PHE A 279 32.07 18.26 0.47
C PHE A 279 33.45 17.89 1.03
N SER A 280 34.25 17.17 0.24
CA SER A 280 35.69 17.13 0.45
C SER A 280 36.22 18.51 0.05
N ILE A 281 36.72 19.27 1.02
CA ILE A 281 37.50 20.49 0.79
C ILE A 281 38.97 20.08 0.63
#